data_AF-A0A653DFV3-F1
#
_entry.id   AF-A0A653DFV3-F1
#
_cell.length_a   1.000
_cell.length_b   1.000
_cell.length_c   1.000
_cell.angle_alpha   90.00
_cell.angle_beta   90.00
_cell.angle_gamma   90.00
#
_symmetry.space_group_name_H-M   'P 1'
#
loop_
_entity.id
_entity.type
_entity.pdbx_description
1 polymer ?
#
loop_
_entity_poly.entity_id
_entity_poly.type
_entity_poly.pdbx_seq_one_letter_code
_entity_poly.pdbx_strand_id
1 'polypeptide(L)'
;MAKMRLHSKTYQAQEQLPKLPLPPLQNTLKKYEKTLRPLLTEQEHEKVQKIIEKFGGPGGIGVKLQLYLANRREKVDNWVRLFEYFIYDKVHQVLILSGTHVKKK
;
A
#
# COMPACT_ATOMS: atom_id res chain seq x y z
N MET A 1 30.77 -2.59 -24.07
CA MET A 1 30.68 -2.86 -22.62
C MET A 1 29.54 -3.84 -22.38
N ALA A 2 29.84 -5.11 -22.12
CA ALA A 2 28.87 -6.19 -22.00
C ALA A 2 28.10 -6.13 -20.67
N LYS A 3 26.78 -6.26 -20.69
CA LYS A 3 25.96 -6.48 -19.49
C LYS A 3 26.33 -7.84 -18.90
N MET A 4 27.01 -7.85 -17.75
CA MET A 4 27.34 -9.05 -17.02
C MET A 4 26.05 -9.72 -16.54
N ARG A 5 25.70 -10.85 -17.15
CA ARG A 5 24.53 -11.68 -16.82
C ARG A 5 24.80 -12.42 -15.51
N LEU A 6 24.53 -11.79 -14.37
CA LEU A 6 24.42 -12.47 -13.07
C LEU A 6 23.11 -13.28 -13.05
N HIS A 7 23.10 -14.48 -13.62
CA HIS A 7 21.97 -15.42 -13.44
C HIS A 7 22.36 -16.49 -12.43
N SER A 8 22.38 -16.15 -11.14
CA SER A 8 22.21 -17.20 -10.13
C SER A 8 20.81 -17.79 -10.33
N LYS A 9 20.66 -19.12 -10.24
CA LYS A 9 19.35 -19.80 -10.32
C LYS A 9 18.32 -19.18 -9.36
N THR A 10 18.79 -18.55 -8.28
CA THR A 10 18.00 -17.90 -7.23
C THR A 10 17.09 -16.78 -7.73
N TYR A 11 17.48 -15.99 -8.75
CA TYR A 11 16.71 -14.80 -9.18
C TYR A 11 16.07 -14.93 -10.56
N GLN A 12 16.20 -16.09 -11.22
CA GLN A 12 15.67 -16.29 -12.58
C GLN A 12 14.14 -16.16 -12.67
N ALA A 13 13.43 -16.48 -11.59
CA ALA A 13 11.98 -16.36 -11.53
C ALA A 13 11.51 -14.94 -11.14
N GLN A 14 12.41 -14.04 -10.73
CA GLN A 14 12.04 -12.71 -10.23
C GLN A 14 11.36 -11.86 -11.31
N GLU A 15 11.81 -11.98 -12.56
CA GLU A 15 11.23 -11.27 -13.72
C GLU A 15 9.86 -11.83 -14.13
N GLN A 16 9.50 -13.02 -13.66
CA GLN A 16 8.23 -13.69 -13.99
C GLN A 16 7.12 -13.40 -12.96
N LEU A 17 7.45 -12.72 -11.86
CA LEU A 17 6.48 -12.41 -10.81
C LEU A 17 5.47 -11.35 -11.30
N PRO A 18 4.16 -11.56 -11.06
CA PRO A 18 3.15 -10.59 -11.44
C PRO A 18 3.29 -9.31 -10.59
N LYS A 19 3.05 -8.16 -11.23
CA LYS A 19 2.94 -6.88 -10.51
C LYS A 19 1.76 -6.90 -9.55
N LEU A 20 1.93 -6.32 -8.37
CA LEU A 20 0.86 -6.20 -7.38
C LEU A 20 -0.38 -5.52 -7.97
N PRO A 21 -1.58 -6.13 -7.85
CA PRO A 21 -2.81 -5.51 -8.33
C PRO A 21 -3.14 -4.26 -7.52
N LEU A 22 -3.64 -3.23 -8.19
CA LEU A 22 -4.20 -2.06 -7.52
C LEU A 22 -5.72 -2.25 -7.40
N PRO A 23 -6.27 -2.44 -6.19
CA PRO A 23 -7.70 -2.62 -6.02
C PRO A 23 -8.47 -1.35 -6.42
N PRO A 24 -9.67 -1.48 -6.99
CA PRO A 24 -10.52 -0.32 -7.28
C PRO A 24 -10.83 0.48 -6.01
N LEU A 25 -10.81 1.81 -6.12
CA LEU A 25 -11.03 2.72 -4.99
C LEU A 25 -12.32 2.39 -4.22
N GLN A 26 -13.42 2.17 -4.94
CA GLN A 26 -14.72 1.88 -4.32
C GLN A 26 -14.72 0.57 -3.52
N ASN A 27 -14.00 -0.45 -3.98
CA ASN A 27 -13.89 -1.72 -3.26
C ASN A 27 -13.09 -1.54 -1.97
N THR A 28 -12.01 -0.76 -2.03
CA THR A 28 -11.20 -0.41 -0.86
C THR A 28 -12.01 0.38 0.17
N LEU A 29 -12.78 1.38 -0.27
CA LEU A 29 -13.61 2.21 0.60
C LEU A 29 -14.74 1.40 1.28
N LYS A 30 -15.42 0.53 0.52
CA LYS A 30 -16.44 -0.39 1.09
C LYS A 30 -15.83 -1.33 2.13
N LYS A 31 -14.64 -1.87 1.87
CA LYS A 31 -13.95 -2.73 2.82
C LYS A 31 -13.54 -1.95 4.07
N TYR A 32 -13.08 -0.71 3.91
CA TYR A 32 -12.71 0.19 5.00
C TYR A 32 -13.91 0.46 5.92
N GLU A 33 -15.04 0.87 5.35
CA GLU A 33 -16.30 1.08 6.09
C GLU A 33 -16.73 -0.17 6.88
N LYS A 34 -16.76 -1.34 6.22
CA LYS A 34 -17.12 -2.61 6.87
C LYS A 34 -16.19 -2.97 8.03
N THR A 35 -14.91 -2.66 7.90
CA THR A 35 -13.90 -2.95 8.94
C THR A 35 -14.06 -2.03 10.14
N LEU A 36 -14.47 -0.78 9.89
CA LEU A 36 -14.72 0.20 10.94
C LEU A 36 -16.07 0.03 11.64
N ARG A 37 -17.08 -0.51 10.96
CA ARG A 37 -18.43 -0.70 11.53
C ARG A 37 -18.47 -1.29 12.96
N PRO A 38 -17.75 -2.39 13.29
CA PRO A 38 -17.77 -2.94 14.65
C PRO A 38 -17.00 -2.10 15.69
N LEU A 39 -16.22 -1.10 15.26
CA LEU A 39 -15.39 -0.27 16.13
C LEU A 39 -16.03 1.08 16.46
N LEU A 40 -17.11 1.46 15.77
CA LEU A 40 -17.69 2.80 15.81
C LEU A 40 -19.12 2.76 16.36
N THR A 41 -19.50 3.84 17.04
CA THR A 41 -20.90 4.13 17.34
C THR A 41 -21.66 4.54 16.07
N GLU A 42 -22.99 4.53 16.12
CA GLU A 42 -23.80 4.91 14.94
C GLU A 42 -23.51 6.34 14.46
N GLN A 43 -23.36 7.29 15.39
CA GLN A 43 -23.04 8.69 15.08
C GLN A 43 -21.66 8.85 14.44
N GLU A 44 -20.67 8.05 14.86
CA GLU A 44 -19.33 8.07 14.27
C GLU A 44 -19.32 7.41 12.90
N HIS A 45 -20.10 6.34 12.73
CA HIS A 45 -20.25 5.68 11.45
C HIS A 45 -20.84 6.62 10.39
N GLU A 46 -21.90 7.37 10.72
CA GLU A 46 -22.47 8.39 9.81
C GLU A 46 -21.45 9.45 9.39
N LYS A 47 -20.58 9.90 10.33
CA LYS A 47 -19.51 10.85 10.00
C LYS A 47 -18.50 10.23 9.03
N VAL A 48 -18.09 9.00 9.28
CA VAL A 48 -17.15 8.27 8.42
C VAL A 48 -17.75 8.06 7.02
N GLN A 49 -19.02 7.69 6.93
CA GLN A 49 -19.70 7.51 5.64
C GLN A 49 -19.65 8.80 4.80
N LYS A 50 -19.96 9.97 5.40
CA LYS A 50 -19.86 11.26 4.72
C LYS A 50 -18.43 11.58 4.25
N ILE A 51 -17.42 11.20 5.03
CA ILE A 51 -16.01 11.37 4.65
C ILE A 51 -15.66 10.47 3.45
N ILE A 52 -16.10 9.21 3.48
CA ILE A 52 -15.89 8.24 2.41
C ILE A 52 -16.54 8.72 1.11
N GLU A 53 -17.78 9.19 1.18
CA GLU A 53 -18.52 9.76 0.04
C GLU A 53 -17.80 10.99 -0.53
N LYS A 54 -17.34 11.91 0.31
CA LYS A 54 -16.58 13.09 -0.13
C LYS A 54 -15.23 12.72 -0.75
N PHE A 55 -14.56 11.70 -0.23
CA PHE A 55 -13.25 11.26 -0.71
C PHE A 55 -13.33 10.48 -2.03
N GLY A 56 -14.27 9.53 -2.11
CA GLY A 56 -14.43 8.61 -3.23
C GLY A 56 -15.49 9.01 -4.27
N GLY A 57 -16.29 10.03 -3.99
CA GLY A 57 -17.34 10.51 -4.89
C GLY A 57 -16.78 11.22 -6.14
N PRO A 58 -17.66 11.59 -7.09
CA PRO A 58 -17.28 12.33 -8.29
C PRO A 58 -16.54 13.63 -7.94
N GLY A 59 -15.36 13.84 -8.52
CA GLY A 59 -14.53 15.01 -8.21
C GLY A 59 -13.79 14.96 -6.87
N GLY A 60 -13.96 13.89 -6.09
CA GLY A 60 -13.24 13.65 -4.84
C GLY A 60 -11.74 13.47 -5.05
N ILE A 61 -10.95 13.84 -4.02
CA ILE A 61 -9.49 13.73 -4.08
C ILE A 61 -9.01 12.28 -4.21
N GLY A 62 -9.77 11.31 -3.68
CA GLY A 62 -9.46 9.89 -3.77
C GLY A 62 -9.38 9.39 -5.21
N VAL A 63 -10.22 9.91 -6.11
CA VAL A 63 -10.20 9.55 -7.55
C VAL A 63 -8.89 10.00 -8.19
N LYS A 64 -8.44 11.23 -7.91
CA LYS A 64 -7.15 11.76 -8.41
C LYS A 64 -5.99 10.93 -7.86
N LEU A 65 -5.99 10.64 -6.56
CA LEU A 65 -4.96 9.82 -5.92
C LEU A 65 -4.90 8.39 -6.50
N GLN A 66 -6.05 7.78 -6.76
CA GLN A 66 -6.11 6.46 -7.40
C GLN A 66 -5.47 6.48 -8.80
N LEU A 67 -5.68 7.54 -9.59
CA LEU A 67 -5.04 7.70 -10.90
C LEU A 67 -3.52 7.82 -10.77
N TYR A 68 -3.02 8.57 -9.78
CA TYR A 68 -1.58 8.64 -9.50
C TYR A 68 -1.00 7.28 -9.11
N LEU A 69 -1.72 6.51 -8.27
CA LEU A 69 -1.31 5.15 -7.89
C LEU A 69 -1.30 4.20 -9.09
N ALA A 70 -2.29 4.29 -9.98
CA ALA A 70 -2.33 3.51 -11.21
C ALA A 70 -1.15 3.83 -12.12
N ASN A 71 -0.88 5.12 -12.37
CA ASN A 71 0.28 5.54 -13.15
C ASN A 71 1.60 5.06 -12.55
N ARG A 72 1.71 5.10 -11.22
CA ARG A 72 2.88 4.62 -10.49
C ARG A 72 3.06 3.10 -10.63
N ARG A 73 1.98 2.30 -10.52
CA ARG A 73 2.01 0.85 -10.72
C ARG A 73 2.60 0.45 -12.07
N GLU A 74 2.35 1.24 -13.11
CA GLU A 74 2.92 0.95 -14.43
C GLU A 74 4.43 1.18 -14.47
N LYS A 75 4.93 2.16 -13.72
CA LYS A 75 6.34 2.59 -13.72
C LYS A 75 7.27 1.79 -12.81
N VAL A 76 6.75 1.04 -11.84
CA VAL A 76 7.58 0.30 -10.87
C VAL A 76 7.06 -1.13 -10.65
N ASP A 77 7.95 -2.05 -10.28
CA ASP A 77 7.59 -3.47 -10.07
C ASP A 77 6.66 -3.67 -8.86
N ASN A 78 6.91 -2.90 -7.79
CA ASN A 78 6.08 -2.84 -6.59
C ASN A 78 5.80 -1.37 -6.24
N TRP A 79 4.54 -0.97 -6.36
CA TRP A 79 4.11 0.41 -6.15
C TRP A 79 4.06 0.84 -4.67
N VAL A 80 4.01 -0.13 -3.74
CA VAL A 80 3.94 0.06 -2.29
C VAL A 80 5.34 0.23 -1.67
N ARG A 81 6.38 -0.37 -2.27
CA ARG A 81 7.73 -0.47 -1.69
C ARG A 81 8.32 0.84 -1.14
N LEU A 82 8.12 1.98 -1.80
CA LEU A 82 8.63 3.27 -1.28
C LEU A 82 7.89 3.75 -0.03
N PHE A 83 6.60 3.43 0.10
CA PHE A 83 5.84 3.75 1.31
C PHE A 83 6.34 2.91 2.48
N GLU A 84 6.60 1.62 2.27
CA GLU A 84 7.17 0.75 3.31
C GLU A 84 8.48 1.32 3.85
N TYR A 85 9.43 1.64 2.98
CA TYR A 85 10.70 2.24 3.40
C TYR A 85 10.53 3.57 4.13
N PHE A 86 9.62 4.44 3.67
CA PHE A 86 9.32 5.70 4.36
C PHE A 86 8.75 5.46 5.76
N ILE A 87 7.83 4.50 5.92
CA ILE A 87 7.25 4.16 7.21
C ILE A 87 8.33 3.61 8.15
N TYR A 88 9.19 2.71 7.67
CA TYR A 88 10.32 2.25 8.48
C TYR A 88 11.20 3.43 8.89
N ASP A 89 11.74 4.20 7.93
CA ASP A 89 12.65 5.33 8.18
C ASP A 89 12.08 6.38 9.15
N LYS A 90 10.79 6.73 9.02
CA LYS A 90 10.17 7.81 9.82
C LYS A 90 9.54 7.36 11.13
N VAL A 91 9.15 6.09 11.25
CA VAL A 91 8.54 5.55 12.49
C VAL A 91 9.61 4.93 13.42
N HIS A 92 10.89 5.03 13.05
CA HIS A 92 12.05 4.50 13.79
C HIS A 92 12.29 5.06 15.21
N GLN A 93 11.37 5.81 15.82
CA GLN A 93 11.46 6.10 17.27
C GLN A 93 10.92 4.96 18.16
N VAL A 94 10.16 3.99 17.64
CA VAL A 94 9.53 2.93 18.47
C VAL A 94 10.12 1.52 18.25
N LEU A 95 10.90 1.31 17.19
CA LEU A 95 11.38 -0.02 16.78
C LEU A 95 12.54 -0.60 17.63
N ILE A 96 13.06 0.12 18.62
CA ILE A 96 14.11 -0.41 19.50
C ILE A 96 13.53 -1.38 20.56
N LEU A 97 12.23 -1.36 20.84
CA LEU A 97 11.64 -2.15 21.94
C LEU A 97 10.75 -3.33 21.52
N SER A 98 10.41 -3.49 20.24
CA SER A 98 9.54 -4.57 19.77
C SER A 98 10.24 -5.50 18.76
N GLY A 99 11.16 -6.32 19.28
CA GLY A 99 11.45 -7.65 18.71
C GLY A 99 12.07 -7.68 17.32
N THR A 100 13.29 -7.18 17.17
CA THR A 100 14.16 -7.66 16.09
C THR A 100 14.82 -8.97 16.52
N HIS A 101 14.46 -10.09 15.89
CA HIS A 101 15.23 -11.33 16.03
C HIS A 101 16.50 -11.18 15.19
N VAL A 102 17.52 -10.54 15.77
CA VAL A 102 18.87 -10.53 15.22
C VAL A 102 19.45 -11.92 15.40
N LYS A 103 19.46 -12.74 14.35
CA LYS A 103 20.37 -13.90 14.30
C LYS A 103 21.79 -13.36 14.23
N LYS A 104 22.45 -13.28 15.38
CA LYS A 104 23.90 -13.12 15.47
C LYS A 104 24.55 -14.30 14.75
N LYS A 105 25.40 -14.01 13.76
CA LYS A 105 26.45 -14.93 13.30
C LYS A 105 27.71 -14.64 14.10
#